data_AF-A0A1R1DAW7-F1
#
_entry.id   AF-A0A1R1DAW7-F1
#
_cell.length_a   1.000
_cell.length_b   1.000
_cell.length_c   1.000
_cell.angle_alpha   90.00
_cell.angle_beta   90.00
_cell.angle_gamma   90.00
#
_symmetry.space_group_name_H-M   'P 1'
#
loop_
_entity.id
_entity.type
_entity.pdbx_description
1 polymer ?
#
loop_
_entity_poly.entity_id
_entity_poly.type
_entity_poly.pdbx_seq_one_letter_code
_entity_poly.pdbx_strand_id
1 'polypeptide(L)' 'MVERILVIVVGFGSMLLYDLLTLKKVSKREKGIYTIACLICLYMGMDFVVNKDWFDFFDLMIPVFEDISKAIDGFLNVNA' A
#
# COMPACT_ATOMS: atom_id res chain seq x y z
N MET A 1 12.50 7.25 14.54
CA MET A 1 12.04 5.84 14.66
C MET A 1 10.85 5.74 15.60
N VAL A 2 10.98 6.09 16.88
CA VAL A 2 9.87 6.04 17.86
C VAL A 2 8.68 6.90 17.44
N GLU A 3 8.90 8.12 16.95
CA GLU A 3 7.81 9.00 16.46
C GLU A 3 7.03 8.36 15.31
N ARG A 4 7.73 7.72 14.36
CA ARG A 4 7.10 7.05 13.21
C ARG A 4 6.26 5.85 13.65
N ILE A 5 6.77 5.05 14.60
CA ILE A 5 6.01 3.94 15.20
C ILE A 5 4.75 4.49 15.88
N LEU A 6 4.88 5.59 16.63
CA LEU A 6 3.77 6.20 17.35
C LEU A 6 2.68 6.70 16.38
N VAL A 7 3.06 7.32 15.27
CA VAL A 7 2.13 7.75 14.21
C VAL A 7 1.36 6.56 13.64
N ILE A 8 2.01 5.43 13.37
CA ILE A 8 1.33 4.24 12.85
C ILE A 8 0.43 3.60 13.88
N VAL A 9 0.91 3.43 15.11
CA VAL A 9 0.11 2.82 16.18
C VAL A 9 -1.14 3.65 16.46
N VAL A 10 -1.02 4.98 16.51
CA VAL A 10 -2.16 5.87 16.75
C VAL A 10 -3.09 5.92 15.54
N GLY A 11 -2.57 6.15 14.33
CA GLY A 11 -3.38 6.25 13.11
C GLY A 11 -4.07 4.94 12.75
N PHE A 12 -3.28 3.87 12.59
CA PHE A 12 -3.78 2.56 12.20
C PHE A 12 -4.58 1.90 13.34
N GLY A 13 -4.12 2.04 14.59
CA GLY A 13 -4.83 1.50 15.75
C GLY A 13 -6.17 2.18 16.00
N SER A 14 -6.26 3.51 15.87
CA SER A 14 -7.54 4.23 16.05
C SER A 14 -8.55 3.88 14.94
N MET A 15 -8.10 3.75 13.69
CA MET A 15 -8.93 3.25 12.59
C MET A 15 -9.48 1.86 12.91
N LEU A 16 -8.62 0.90 13.27
CA LEU A 16 -9.06 -0.47 13.57
C LEU A 16 -10.04 -0.53 14.75
N LEU A 17 -9.82 0.28 15.78
CA LEU A 17 -10.73 0.39 16.91
C LEU A 17 -12.10 0.95 16.50
N TYR A 18 -12.12 2.00 15.67
CA TYR A 18 -13.35 2.57 15.14
C TYR A 18 -14.12 1.55 14.28
N ASP A 19 -13.40 0.85 13.41
CA ASP A 19 -13.96 -0.15 12.52
C ASP A 19 -14.52 -1.35 13.28
N LEU A 20 -13.85 -1.80 14.35
CA LEU A 20 -14.36 -2.85 15.23
C LEU A 20 -15.72 -2.50 15.85
N LEU A 21 -15.91 -1.24 16.24
CA LEU A 21 -17.14 -0.75 16.87
C LEU A 21 -18.27 -0.54 15.86
N THR A 22 -17.92 -0.19 14.62
CA THR A 22 -18.86 0.30 13.60
C THR A 22 -19.26 -0.79 12.59
N LEU A 23 -18.33 -1.67 12.19
CA LEU A 23 -18.57 -2.73 11.21
C LEU A 23 -19.13 -4.00 11.87
N LYS A 24 -20.43 -3.98 12.22
CA LYS A 24 -21.12 -5.12 12.86
C LYS A 24 -21.75 -6.13 11.88
N LYS A 25 -22.05 -5.71 10.65
CA LYS A 25 -22.69 -6.56 9.62
C LYS A 25 -21.93 -6.41 8.30
N VAL A 26 -20.99 -7.32 8.06
CA VAL A 26 -20.16 -7.34 6.86
C VAL A 26 -20.21 -8.74 6.27
N SER A 27 -20.37 -8.86 4.95
CA SER A 27 -20.34 -10.16 4.28
C SER A 27 -18.93 -10.78 4.37
N LYS A 28 -18.85 -12.12 4.22
CA LYS A 28 -17.54 -12.83 4.22
C LYS A 28 -16.60 -12.31 3.13
N ARG A 29 -17.13 -11.89 1.98
CA ARG A 29 -16.35 -11.36 0.86
C ARG A 29 -15.77 -9.98 1.17
N GLU A 30 -16.61 -9.07 1.68
CA GLU A 30 -16.19 -7.73 2.08
C GLU A 30 -15.15 -7.80 3.22
N LYS A 31 -15.35 -8.70 4.18
CA LYS A 31 -14.37 -8.93 5.25
C LYS A 31 -13.02 -9.40 4.72
N GLY A 32 -13.02 -10.25 3.70
CA GLY A 32 -11.80 -10.69 3.01
C GLY A 32 -11.05 -9.53 2.34
N ILE A 33 -11.76 -8.72 1.55
CA ILE A 33 -11.18 -7.55 0.87
C ILE A 33 -10.64 -6.54 1.89
N TYR A 34 -11.42 -6.26 2.94
CA TYR A 34 -11.01 -5.38 4.03
C TYR A 34 -9.75 -5.88 4.73
N THR A 35 -9.65 -7.18 4.98
CA THR A 35 -8.46 -7.78 5.62
C THR A 35 -7.23 -7.64 4.73
N ILE A 36 -7.38 -7.88 3.42
CA ILE A 36 -6.27 -7.70 2.45
C ILE A 36 -5.83 -6.23 2.40
N ALA A 37 -6.78 -5.29 2.35
CA ALA A 37 -6.48 -3.87 2.35
C ALA A 37 -5.75 -3.45 3.63
N CYS A 38 -6.18 -3.94 4.80
CA CYS A 38 -5.50 -3.69 6.07
C CYS A 38 -4.06 -4.22 6.05
N LEU A 39 -3.83 -5.43 5.52
CA LEU A 39 -2.49 -6.01 5.43
C LEU A 39 -1.57 -5.19 4.51
N ILE A 40 -2.08 -4.70 3.38
CA ILE A 40 -1.32 -3.84 2.46
C ILE A 40 -0.94 -2.52 3.16
N CYS A 41 -1.90 -1.87 3.82
CA CYS A 41 -1.62 -0.61 4.54
C CYS A 41 -0.61 -0.82 5.68
N LEU A 42 -0.69 -1.95 6.39
CA LEU A 42 0.23 -2.28 7.48
C LEU A 42 1.65 -2.57 6.94
N TYR A 43 1.77 -3.22 5.78
CA TYR A 43 3.04 -3.39 5.06
C TYR A 43 3.67 -2.05 4.70
N MET A 44 2.92 -1.16 4.04
CA MET A 44 3.41 0.19 3.66
C MET A 44 3.77 1.02 4.90
N GLY A 45 3.01 0.86 5.98
CA GLY A 45 3.32 1.47 7.26
C GLY A 45 4.65 0.96 7.84
N MET A 46 4.88 -0.35 7.84
CA MET A 46 6.15 -0.91 8.29
C MET A 46 7.32 -0.40 7.45
N ASP A 47 7.14 -0.30 6.13
CA ASP A 47 8.14 0.28 5.24
C ASP A 47 8.49 1.74 5.63
N PHE A 48 7.47 2.57 5.85
CA PHE A 48 7.65 3.95 6.35
C PHE A 48 8.42 4.04 7.68
N VAL A 49 8.16 3.10 8.60
CA VAL A 49 8.82 3.05 9.92
C VAL A 49 10.27 2.59 9.81
N VAL A 50 10.51 1.53 9.04
CA VAL A 50 11.81 0.89 8.93
C VAL A 50 12.76 1.72 8.05
N ASN A 51 12.22 2.53 7.13
CA ASN A 51 12.98 3.45 6.28
C ASN A 51 14.19 2.77 5.62
N LYS A 52 14.00 1.51 5.20
CA LYS A 52 14.94 0.72 4.41
C LYS A 52 14.32 0.57 3.03
N ASP A 53 15.14 0.67 1.99
CA ASP A 53 14.80 0.19 0.65
C ASP A 53 14.66 -1.34 0.70
N TRP A 54 13.48 -1.83 1.09
CA TRP A 54 13.11 -3.22 0.83
C TRP A 54 12.74 -3.37 -0.65
N PHE A 55 12.76 -4.61 -1.15
CA PHE A 55 12.30 -4.95 -2.50
C PHE A 55 10.84 -4.50 -2.61
N ASP A 56 10.61 -3.35 -3.23
CA ASP A 56 9.33 -2.68 -3.11
C ASP A 56 8.35 -3.27 -4.14
N PHE A 57 7.05 -3.06 -3.94
CA PHE A 57 6.07 -3.39 -4.99
C PHE A 57 6.40 -2.67 -6.29
N PHE A 58 7.05 -1.51 -6.20
CA PHE A 58 7.59 -0.76 -7.33
C PHE A 58 8.61 -1.59 -8.13
N ASP A 59 9.60 -2.21 -7.47
CA ASP A 59 10.61 -3.05 -8.13
C ASP A 59 10.00 -4.28 -8.82
N LEU A 60 8.92 -4.82 -8.25
CA LEU A 60 8.19 -5.96 -8.80
C LEU A 60 7.31 -5.56 -9.99
N MET A 61 6.84 -4.32 -10.02
CA MET A 61 6.03 -3.74 -11.10
C MET A 61 6.90 -3.18 -12.24
N ILE A 62 8.17 -2.84 -11.99
CA ILE A 62 9.11 -2.40 -13.03
C ILE A 62 9.12 -3.36 -14.23
N PRO A 63 9.38 -4.67 -14.12
CA PRO A 63 9.42 -5.54 -15.29
C PRO A 63 8.05 -5.72 -15.98
N VAL A 64 6.94 -5.46 -15.29
CA VAL A 64 5.58 -5.55 -15.87
C VAL A 64 5.22 -4.29 -16.66
N PHE A 65 5.69 -3.13 -16.21
CA PHE A 65 5.36 -1.83 -16.78
C PHE A 65 6.49 -1.21 -17.62
N GLU A 66 7.70 -1.77 -17.59
CA GLU A 66 8.85 -1.29 -18.36
C GLU A 66 8.58 -1.29 -19.86
N ASP A 67 7.91 -2.33 -20.38
CA ASP A 67 7.52 -2.39 -21.79
C ASP A 67 6.47 -1.33 -22.16
N ILE A 68 5.54 -1.04 -21.24
CA ILE A 68 4.52 0.01 -21.44
C ILE A 68 5.18 1.39 -21.39
N SER A 69 6.11 1.60 -20.45
CA SER A 69 6.92 2.82 -20.34
C SER A 69 7.72 3.07 -21.61
N LYS A 70 8.42 2.06 -22.14
CA LYS A 70 9.16 2.16 -23.42
C LYS A 70 8.24 2.45 -24.61
N ALA A 71 7.05 1.87 -24.64
CA ALA A 71 6.07 2.14 -25.69
C ALA A 71 5.55 3.58 -25.66
N ILE A 72 5.32 4.13 -24.46
CA ILE A 72 4.90 5.53 -24.28
C ILE A 72 6.05 6.48 -24.64
N ASP A 73 7.28 6.21 -24.19
CA ASP A 73 8.46 7.01 -24.53
C ASP A 73 8.74 6.99 -26.04
N GLY A 74 8.59 5.84 -26.69
CA GLY A 74 8.66 5.73 -28.15
C GLY A 74 7.58 6.55 -28.84
N PHE A 75 6.34 6.56 -28.33
CA PHE A 75 5.26 7.35 -28.90
C PHE A 75 5.48 8.87 -28.72
N LEU A 76 6.04 9.30 -27.58
CA LEU A 76 6.28 10.70 -27.28
C LEU A 76 7.55 11.26 -27.95
N ASN A 77 8.61 10.47 -28.08
CA ASN A 77 9.87 10.90 -28.71
C ASN A 77 9.91 10.76 -30.24
N VAL A 78 8.95 10.06 -30.88
CA VAL A 78 8.87 9.98 -32.35
C VAL A 78 8.31 11.27 -32.98
N ASN A 79 7.88 12.24 -32.18
CA ASN A 79 7.39 13.55 -32.63
C ASN A 79 8.33 14.73 -32.32
N ALA A 80 9.62 14.50 -32.04
CA ALA A 80 10.65 15.54 -31.90
C ALA A 80 11.58 15.59 -33.12
#